data_AF-A0A3A4VHW6-F1
#
_entry.id   AF-A0A3A4VHW6-F1
#
_cell.length_a   1.000
_cell.length_b   1.000
_cell.length_c   1.000
_cell.angle_alpha   90.00
_cell.angle_beta   90.00
_cell.angle_gamma   90.00
#
_symmetry.space_group_name_H-M   'P 1'
#
loop_
_entity.id
_entity.type
_entity.pdbx_description
1 polymer ?
#
loop_
_entity_poly.entity_id
_entity_poly.type
_entity_poly.pdbx_seq_one_letter_code
_entity_poly.pdbx_strand_id
1 'polypeptide(L)'
;MELNSTTPAPAQTSPVSPRQNSKYLIFIFIFVLISTTIAFVIGGFVLAKKYAEKKLTVKISTIISSPTPTPTPSFKKYENVKYGFELLYPAKGITEKENKFKEAECGNAIKETNDGILVDNFFLIRILNWQGTLDDYLVQKGAKNIYDFKKIETSNADEALEVIDLKKGLEVASIGYPPLMYISSLYKNNNMIFLFVHLPHPPNQTDPKGCLNPKDLDPNKFAKYVDQKWDIIQSFKFLKEK
;
A
#
# COMPACT_ATOMS: atom_id res chain seq x y z
N MET A 1 66.60 -37.40 50.69
CA MET A 1 66.64 -38.72 50.03
C MET A 1 65.23 -38.97 49.53
N GLU A 2 64.90 -39.10 48.25
CA GLU A 2 65.65 -39.26 46.99
C GLU A 2 64.95 -38.41 45.91
N LEU A 3 65.72 -37.79 45.01
CA LEU A 3 65.20 -37.17 43.79
C LEU A 3 65.17 -38.23 42.69
N ASN A 4 63.98 -38.63 42.23
CA ASN A 4 63.84 -39.47 41.03
C ASN A 4 63.70 -38.58 39.79
N SER A 5 64.77 -38.51 38.99
CA SER A 5 64.75 -37.91 37.65
C SER A 5 64.19 -38.91 36.64
N THR A 6 63.15 -38.54 35.91
CA THR A 6 62.63 -39.35 34.80
C THR A 6 63.07 -38.72 33.48
N THR A 7 63.94 -39.41 32.75
CA THR A 7 64.41 -39.05 31.41
C THR A 7 63.37 -39.47 30.36
N PRO A 8 62.91 -38.58 29.46
CA PRO A 8 62.00 -38.97 28.38
C PRO A 8 62.75 -39.60 27.20
N ALA A 9 62.15 -40.64 26.63
CA ALA A 9 62.64 -41.37 25.47
C ALA A 9 62.52 -40.58 24.16
N PRO A 10 63.39 -40.81 23.16
CA PRO A 10 63.38 -40.08 21.89
C PRO A 10 62.19 -40.48 21.01
N ALA A 11 61.53 -39.46 20.45
CA ALA A 11 60.36 -39.60 19.61
C ALA A 11 60.71 -40.16 18.22
N GLN A 12 59.97 -41.20 17.83
CA GLN A 12 60.07 -41.89 16.56
C GLN A 12 59.38 -41.05 15.47
N THR A 13 60.09 -40.70 14.39
CA THR A 13 59.55 -39.92 13.28
C THR A 13 58.85 -40.82 12.26
N SER A 14 57.55 -40.56 12.04
CA SER A 14 56.73 -41.25 11.03
C SER A 14 57.04 -40.75 9.60
N PRO A 15 56.90 -41.61 8.58
CA PRO A 15 57.21 -41.27 7.19
C PRO A 15 56.20 -40.26 6.62
N VAL A 16 56.73 -39.24 5.94
CA VAL A 16 55.95 -38.17 5.29
C VAL A 16 55.32 -38.70 3.99
N SER A 17 53.99 -38.69 3.94
CA SER A 17 53.20 -39.09 2.77
C SER A 17 53.43 -38.13 1.58
N PRO A 18 53.47 -38.61 0.32
CA PRO A 18 53.72 -37.76 -0.85
C PRO A 18 52.59 -36.74 -1.03
N ARG A 19 52.95 -35.45 -1.01
CA ARG A 19 52.03 -34.32 -1.18
C ARG A 19 51.58 -34.23 -2.65
N GLN A 20 50.44 -34.83 -2.97
CA GLN A 20 49.83 -34.76 -4.30
C GLN A 20 49.41 -33.31 -4.63
N ASN A 21 49.94 -32.75 -5.72
CA ASN A 21 49.73 -31.36 -6.14
C ASN A 21 48.28 -31.07 -6.56
N SER A 22 47.41 -30.70 -5.61
CA SER A 22 45.98 -30.42 -5.84
C SER A 22 45.70 -29.14 -6.65
N LYS A 23 46.71 -28.34 -6.96
CA LYS A 23 46.56 -27.05 -7.66
C LYS A 23 45.98 -27.23 -9.07
N TYR A 24 46.30 -28.32 -9.76
CA TYR A 24 45.82 -28.56 -11.13
C TYR A 24 44.33 -28.94 -11.19
N LEU A 25 43.82 -29.64 -10.17
CA LEU A 25 42.41 -30.00 -10.07
C LEU A 25 41.50 -28.76 -9.92
N ILE A 26 41.98 -27.74 -9.20
CA ILE A 26 41.24 -26.49 -8.99
C ILE A 26 41.10 -25.71 -10.31
N PHE A 27 42.16 -25.64 -11.12
CA PHE A 27 42.10 -24.94 -12.41
C PHE A 27 41.16 -25.61 -13.41
N ILE A 28 41.13 -26.95 -13.45
CA ILE A 28 40.18 -27.69 -14.30
C ILE A 28 38.74 -27.41 -13.88
N PHE A 29 38.46 -27.38 -12.57
CA PHE A 29 37.11 -27.12 -12.06
C PHE A 29 36.61 -25.71 -12.41
N ILE A 30 37.47 -24.70 -12.27
CA ILE A 30 37.15 -23.31 -12.62
C ILE A 30 36.89 -23.17 -14.12
N PHE A 31 37.71 -23.80 -14.97
CA PHE A 31 37.55 -23.73 -16.41
C PHE A 31 36.24 -24.37 -16.88
N VAL A 32 35.87 -25.52 -16.31
CA VAL A 32 34.58 -26.18 -16.59
C VAL A 32 33.42 -25.27 -16.19
N LEU A 33 33.46 -24.67 -15.00
CA LEU A 33 32.39 -23.83 -14.47
C LEU A 33 32.15 -22.55 -15.31
N ILE A 34 33.24 -21.90 -15.75
CA ILE A 34 33.18 -20.74 -16.66
C ILE A 34 32.65 -21.16 -18.05
N SER A 35 33.10 -22.29 -18.59
CA SER A 35 32.63 -22.76 -19.91
C SER A 35 31.12 -23.06 -19.91
N THR A 36 30.62 -23.68 -18.83
CA THR A 36 29.18 -23.97 -18.69
C THR A 36 28.32 -22.71 -18.57
N THR A 37 28.77 -21.72 -17.81
CA THR A 37 28.01 -20.46 -17.65
C THR A 37 27.91 -19.69 -18.96
N ILE A 38 28.98 -19.62 -19.75
CA ILE A 38 28.96 -18.98 -21.08
C ILE A 38 27.98 -19.69 -22.02
N ALA A 39 27.98 -21.03 -22.04
CA ALA A 39 27.07 -21.81 -22.88
C ALA A 39 25.58 -21.57 -22.52
N PHE A 40 25.25 -21.49 -21.23
CA PHE A 40 23.89 -21.19 -20.76
C PHE A 40 23.42 -19.78 -21.13
N VAL A 41 24.29 -18.77 -21.01
CA VAL A 41 23.95 -17.38 -21.36
C VAL A 41 23.70 -17.24 -22.86
N ILE A 42 24.57 -17.81 -23.70
CA ILE A 42 24.41 -17.75 -25.17
C ILE A 42 23.19 -18.54 -25.62
N GLY A 43 22.99 -19.75 -25.08
CA GLY A 43 21.83 -20.59 -25.39
C GLY A 43 20.49 -19.93 -25.00
N GLY A 44 20.43 -19.33 -23.81
CA GLY A 44 19.27 -18.58 -23.33
C GLY A 44 18.94 -17.37 -24.21
N PHE A 45 19.96 -16.62 -24.64
CA PHE A 45 19.77 -15.44 -25.49
C PHE A 45 19.25 -15.81 -26.89
N VAL A 46 19.77 -16.87 -27.51
CA VAL A 46 19.30 -17.34 -28.83
C VAL A 46 17.86 -17.84 -28.77
N LEU A 47 17.49 -18.58 -27.72
CA LEU A 47 16.12 -19.03 -27.51
C LEU A 47 15.17 -17.84 -27.28
N ALA A 48 15.52 -16.90 -26.41
CA ALA A 48 14.70 -15.71 -26.15
C ALA A 48 14.44 -14.89 -27.43
N LYS A 49 15.47 -14.72 -28.28
CA LYS A 49 15.33 -14.00 -29.55
C LYS A 49 14.38 -14.72 -30.52
N LYS A 50 14.44 -16.05 -30.59
CA LYS A 50 13.58 -16.87 -31.45
C LYS A 50 12.11 -16.90 -30.99
N TYR A 51 11.86 -16.77 -29.69
CA TYR A 51 10.50 -16.66 -29.14
C TYR A 51 9.91 -15.25 -29.28
N ALA A 52 10.74 -14.19 -29.29
CA ALA A 52 10.28 -12.82 -29.51
C ALA A 52 9.80 -12.54 -30.94
N GLU A 53 10.23 -13.35 -31.93
CA GLU A 53 9.83 -13.19 -33.34
C GLU A 53 8.53 -13.92 -33.71
N LYS A 54 8.02 -14.83 -32.87
CA LYS A 54 6.65 -15.37 -33.01
C LYS A 54 5.62 -14.40 -32.41
N LYS A 55 5.53 -13.21 -33.00
CA LYS A 55 4.40 -12.31 -32.73
C LYS A 55 3.12 -12.94 -33.26
N LEU A 56 2.23 -13.31 -32.34
CA LEU A 56 0.84 -13.61 -32.63
C LEU A 56 0.26 -12.49 -33.49
N THR A 57 -0.14 -12.82 -34.72
CA THR A 57 -1.02 -11.95 -35.50
C THR A 57 -2.45 -12.30 -35.08
N VAL A 58 -2.91 -11.77 -33.95
CA VAL A 58 -4.34 -11.77 -33.64
C VAL A 58 -4.98 -10.64 -34.43
N LYS A 59 -5.74 -10.97 -35.48
CA LYS A 59 -6.67 -10.03 -36.10
C LYS A 59 -7.85 -9.82 -35.13
N ILE A 60 -7.70 -8.87 -34.20
CA ILE A 60 -8.81 -8.32 -33.44
C ILE A 60 -9.38 -7.16 -34.26
N SER A 61 -10.44 -7.43 -35.02
CA SER A 61 -11.34 -6.38 -35.51
C SER A 61 -12.33 -6.07 -34.39
N THR A 62 -11.90 -5.31 -33.39
CA THR A 62 -12.81 -4.65 -32.47
C THR A 62 -12.74 -3.18 -32.79
N ILE A 63 -13.86 -2.64 -33.26
CA ILE A 63 -14.09 -1.21 -33.36
C ILE A 63 -13.98 -0.68 -31.94
N ILE A 64 -12.83 -0.09 -31.60
CA ILE A 64 -12.69 0.70 -30.37
C ILE A 64 -13.39 2.01 -30.69
N SER A 65 -14.67 2.10 -30.32
CA SER A 65 -15.33 3.38 -30.17
C SER A 65 -14.44 4.22 -29.26
N SER A 66 -13.91 5.33 -29.78
CA SER A 66 -13.23 6.34 -28.99
C SER A 66 -14.05 6.59 -27.72
N PRO A 67 -13.47 6.54 -26.50
CA PRO A 67 -14.25 6.81 -25.30
C PRO A 67 -14.86 8.19 -25.44
N THR A 68 -16.20 8.26 -25.38
CA THR A 68 -16.91 9.52 -25.21
C THR A 68 -16.25 10.24 -24.03
N PRO A 69 -15.84 11.53 -24.18
CA PRO A 69 -15.18 12.25 -23.10
C PRO A 69 -16.08 12.16 -21.86
N THR A 70 -15.58 11.48 -20.84
CA THR A 70 -16.29 11.40 -19.56
C THR A 70 -16.30 12.82 -18.99
N PRO A 71 -17.46 13.44 -18.76
CA PRO A 71 -17.50 14.78 -18.22
C PRO A 71 -16.75 14.79 -16.90
N THR A 72 -15.85 15.77 -16.72
CA THR A 72 -15.16 16.01 -15.45
C THR A 72 -16.22 16.06 -14.35
N PRO A 73 -16.09 15.28 -13.27
CA PRO A 73 -17.07 15.32 -12.19
C PRO A 73 -17.14 16.76 -11.66
N SER A 74 -18.35 17.33 -11.60
CA SER A 74 -18.53 18.56 -10.84
C SER A 74 -18.34 18.22 -9.37
N PHE A 75 -17.56 19.03 -8.66
CA PHE A 75 -17.33 18.86 -7.23
C PHE A 75 -18.22 19.82 -6.45
N LYS A 76 -18.76 19.34 -5.33
CA LYS A 76 -19.37 20.16 -4.29
C LYS A 76 -18.36 20.38 -3.16
N LYS A 77 -18.54 21.49 -2.44
CA LYS A 77 -17.71 21.84 -1.27
C LYS A 77 -18.53 21.69 0.00
N TYR A 78 -17.94 21.06 1.01
CA TYR A 78 -18.42 21.06 2.37
C TYR A 78 -17.45 21.85 3.24
N GLU A 79 -17.98 22.69 4.12
CA GLU A 79 -17.20 23.49 5.06
C GLU A 79 -17.72 23.20 6.47
N ASN A 80 -16.80 22.85 7.37
CA ASN A 80 -17.10 22.67 8.77
C ASN A 80 -16.41 23.77 9.58
N VAL A 81 -17.17 24.82 9.90
CA VAL A 81 -16.67 25.99 10.64
C VAL A 81 -16.26 25.62 12.07
N LYS A 82 -16.95 24.67 12.71
CA LYS A 82 -16.66 24.23 14.09
C LYS A 82 -15.25 23.64 14.23
N TYR A 83 -14.82 22.88 13.23
CA TYR A 83 -13.50 22.23 13.23
C TYR A 83 -12.49 22.88 12.26
N GLY A 84 -12.87 23.98 11.61
CA GLY A 84 -11.99 24.78 10.77
C GLY A 84 -11.47 24.05 9.54
N PHE A 85 -12.30 23.27 8.83
CA PHE A 85 -11.87 22.58 7.62
C PHE A 85 -12.87 22.67 6.46
N GLU A 86 -12.40 22.44 5.25
CA GLU A 86 -13.18 22.24 4.04
C GLU A 86 -12.82 20.94 3.32
N LEU A 87 -13.75 20.44 2.52
CA LEU A 87 -13.65 19.19 1.79
C LEU A 87 -14.34 19.31 0.43
N LEU A 88 -13.68 18.88 -0.65
CA LEU A 88 -14.34 18.70 -1.95
C LEU A 88 -14.73 17.25 -2.15
N TYR A 89 -15.97 17.04 -2.57
CA TYR A 89 -16.53 15.72 -2.86
C TYR A 89 -17.30 15.77 -4.18
N PRO A 90 -17.47 14.65 -4.89
CA PRO A 90 -18.17 14.64 -6.18
C PRO A 90 -19.64 15.06 -5.99
N ALA A 91 -20.19 15.81 -6.94
CA ALA A 91 -21.60 16.23 -6.87
C ALA A 91 -22.57 15.08 -7.18
N LYS A 92 -22.12 14.10 -7.98
CA LYS A 92 -22.88 12.92 -8.40
C LYS A 92 -22.02 11.67 -8.28
N GLY A 93 -22.67 10.55 -8.00
CA GLY A 93 -22.03 9.26 -7.80
C GLY A 93 -23.06 8.15 -7.86
N ILE A 94 -22.70 6.98 -7.33
CA ILE A 94 -23.61 5.83 -7.25
C ILE A 94 -24.19 5.73 -5.86
N THR A 95 -25.51 5.58 -5.77
CA THR A 95 -26.21 5.19 -4.54
C THR A 95 -26.78 3.80 -4.74
N GLU A 96 -27.03 3.11 -3.63
CA GLU A 96 -27.77 1.86 -3.63
C GLU A 96 -29.06 2.03 -2.83
N LYS A 97 -30.16 1.57 -3.43
CA LYS A 97 -31.46 1.50 -2.79
C LYS A 97 -32.13 0.22 -3.22
N GLU A 98 -32.63 -0.58 -2.28
CA GLU A 98 -33.30 -1.86 -2.57
C GLU A 98 -32.45 -2.79 -3.47
N ASN A 99 -31.15 -2.91 -3.20
CA ASN A 99 -30.18 -3.69 -3.98
C ASN A 99 -30.02 -3.25 -5.45
N LYS A 100 -30.39 -2.00 -5.76
CA LYS A 100 -30.23 -1.40 -7.10
C LYS A 100 -29.31 -0.20 -7.02
N PHE A 101 -28.21 -0.30 -7.76
CA PHE A 101 -27.29 0.81 -7.98
C PHE A 101 -27.86 1.80 -8.99
N LYS A 102 -27.88 3.09 -8.62
CA LYS A 102 -28.33 4.18 -9.48
C LYS A 102 -27.42 5.38 -9.33
N GLU A 103 -27.32 6.17 -10.40
CA GLU A 103 -26.69 7.48 -10.32
C GLU A 103 -27.59 8.44 -9.54
N ALA A 104 -27.01 9.15 -8.58
CA ALA A 104 -27.71 10.16 -7.79
C ALA A 104 -26.75 11.27 -7.34
N GLU A 105 -27.31 12.31 -6.72
CA GLU A 105 -26.51 13.35 -6.09
C GLU A 105 -25.84 12.84 -4.81
N CYS A 106 -24.58 13.25 -4.63
CA CYS A 106 -23.84 13.03 -3.38
C CYS A 106 -23.90 14.26 -2.48
N GLY A 107 -23.49 14.05 -1.23
CA GLY A 107 -23.48 15.03 -0.15
C GLY A 107 -24.76 15.04 0.69
N ASN A 108 -25.69 14.12 0.44
CA ASN A 108 -27.00 14.09 1.10
C ASN A 108 -26.93 13.56 2.54
N ALA A 109 -25.84 12.88 2.92
CA ALA A 109 -25.65 12.32 4.25
C ALA A 109 -24.41 12.89 4.96
N ILE A 110 -23.97 14.10 4.61
CA ILE A 110 -22.93 14.81 5.36
C ILE A 110 -23.52 15.33 6.68
N LYS A 111 -23.13 14.73 7.82
CA LYS A 111 -23.65 15.11 9.13
C LYS A 111 -22.72 14.73 10.28
N GLU A 112 -22.82 15.48 11.37
CA GLU A 112 -22.17 15.12 12.64
C GLU A 112 -22.93 13.98 13.34
N THR A 113 -22.18 13.05 13.93
CA THR A 113 -22.66 11.89 14.68
C THR A 113 -21.83 11.74 15.96
N ASN A 114 -22.22 10.82 16.83
CA ASN A 114 -21.44 10.54 18.05
C ASN A 114 -20.02 10.03 17.75
N ASP A 115 -19.80 9.42 16.58
CA ASP A 115 -18.53 8.81 16.19
C ASP A 115 -17.64 9.73 15.34
N GLY A 116 -18.14 10.90 14.95
CA GLY A 116 -17.47 11.84 14.05
C GLY A 116 -18.39 12.43 12.98
N ILE A 117 -17.81 12.93 11.89
CA ILE A 117 -18.54 13.52 10.77
C ILE A 117 -18.66 12.49 9.65
N LEU A 118 -19.86 11.99 9.43
CA LEU A 118 -20.18 11.13 8.30
C LEU A 118 -20.17 11.96 7.02
N VAL A 119 -19.48 11.50 5.98
CA VAL A 119 -19.47 12.14 4.66
C VAL A 119 -19.97 11.11 3.63
N ASP A 120 -21.29 11.07 3.42
CA ASP A 120 -21.95 10.01 2.65
C ASP A 120 -21.46 8.60 3.10
N ASN A 121 -21.38 7.62 2.21
CA ASN A 121 -20.70 6.35 2.48
C ASN A 121 -19.28 6.36 1.90
N PHE A 122 -18.65 7.54 1.83
CA PHE A 122 -17.24 7.62 1.44
C PHE A 122 -16.35 7.29 2.63
N PHE A 123 -16.56 8.00 3.74
CA PHE A 123 -15.80 7.83 4.97
C PHE A 123 -16.49 8.53 6.15
N LEU A 124 -16.02 8.20 7.35
CA LEU A 124 -16.29 8.89 8.60
C LEU A 124 -15.02 9.62 9.05
N ILE A 125 -15.12 10.93 9.30
CA ILE A 125 -14.04 11.70 9.93
C ILE A 125 -14.20 11.60 11.45
N ARG A 126 -13.41 10.73 12.09
CA ARG A 126 -13.37 10.64 13.55
C ARG A 126 -12.41 11.69 14.09
N ILE A 127 -12.87 12.44 15.09
CA ILE A 127 -12.12 13.56 15.68
C ILE A 127 -11.76 13.19 17.11
N LEU A 128 -10.48 13.26 17.46
CA LEU A 128 -9.98 12.94 18.79
C LEU A 128 -9.12 14.09 19.32
N ASN A 129 -9.22 14.35 20.62
CA ASN A 129 -8.31 15.28 21.30
C ASN A 129 -6.93 14.61 21.44
N TRP A 130 -5.89 15.27 20.93
CA TRP A 130 -4.52 14.76 20.92
C TRP A 130 -3.51 15.91 20.93
N GLN A 131 -2.63 15.92 21.93
CA GLN A 131 -1.64 16.97 22.17
C GLN A 131 -0.27 16.65 21.54
N GLY A 132 0.02 15.37 21.29
CA GLY A 132 1.30 14.94 20.70
C GLY A 132 1.33 15.06 19.17
N THR A 133 2.42 14.58 18.58
CA THR A 133 2.58 14.50 17.11
C THR A 133 1.79 13.33 16.52
N LEU A 134 1.64 13.26 15.20
CA LEU A 134 1.14 12.04 14.56
C LEU A 134 2.09 10.86 14.76
N ASP A 135 3.40 11.11 14.85
CA ASP A 135 4.40 10.09 15.14
C ASP A 135 4.13 9.40 16.47
N ASP A 136 3.94 10.19 17.53
CA ASP A 136 3.61 9.71 18.88
C ASP A 136 2.33 8.88 18.88
N TYR A 137 1.31 9.35 18.16
CA TYR A 137 0.04 8.63 18.03
C TYR A 137 0.23 7.27 17.35
N LEU A 138 1.00 7.23 16.26
CA LEU A 138 1.29 5.99 15.52
C LEU A 138 2.11 5.01 16.36
N VAL A 139 3.05 5.48 17.18
CA VAL A 139 3.81 4.65 18.12
C VAL A 139 2.88 4.10 19.20
N GLN A 140 2.05 4.94 19.83
CA GLN A 140 1.11 4.53 20.88
C GLN A 140 0.11 3.47 20.37
N LYS A 141 -0.33 3.58 19.11
CA LYS A 141 -1.23 2.59 18.49
C LYS A 141 -0.52 1.33 17.98
N GLY A 142 0.81 1.27 18.07
CA GLY A 142 1.59 0.17 17.49
C GLY A 142 1.56 0.15 15.96
N ALA A 143 1.18 1.23 15.30
CA ALA A 143 1.00 1.31 13.85
C ALA A 143 2.28 1.72 13.10
N LYS A 144 3.15 2.50 13.74
CA LYS A 144 4.35 3.13 13.13
C LYS A 144 5.22 2.14 12.36
N ASN A 145 5.39 0.93 12.89
CA ASN A 145 6.26 -0.09 12.30
C ASN A 145 5.51 -1.09 11.42
N ILE A 146 4.20 -1.00 11.32
CA ILE A 146 3.33 -1.96 10.62
C ILE A 146 2.92 -1.45 9.24
N TYR A 147 2.80 -0.13 9.07
CA TYR A 147 2.32 0.48 7.83
C TYR A 147 3.37 1.34 7.14
N ASP A 148 3.23 1.47 5.84
CA ASP A 148 3.88 2.52 5.05
C ASP A 148 2.99 3.77 5.03
N PHE A 149 3.62 4.94 5.17
CA PHE A 149 2.94 6.23 5.24
C PHE A 149 3.53 7.20 4.21
N LYS A 150 2.67 8.05 3.65
CA LYS A 150 3.06 9.12 2.75
C LYS A 150 2.59 10.46 3.30
N LYS A 151 3.45 11.48 3.29
CA LYS A 151 3.09 12.83 3.74
C LYS A 151 2.09 13.46 2.76
N ILE A 152 1.08 14.14 3.30
CA ILE A 152 0.13 14.96 2.55
C ILE A 152 0.51 16.43 2.75
N GLU A 153 0.86 17.14 1.68
CA GLU A 153 1.34 18.54 1.77
C GLU A 153 0.25 19.58 1.45
N THR A 154 -0.87 19.15 0.89
CA THR A 154 -1.92 20.00 0.34
C THR A 154 -2.99 20.44 1.35
N SER A 155 -2.94 19.91 2.58
CA SER A 155 -4.04 19.98 3.55
C SER A 155 -4.02 21.18 4.50
N ASN A 156 -2.95 21.99 4.51
CA ASN A 156 -2.73 23.05 5.53
C ASN A 156 -2.76 22.57 6.99
N ALA A 157 -2.70 21.26 7.25
CA ALA A 157 -2.62 20.70 8.59
C ALA A 157 -1.20 20.88 9.18
N ASP A 158 -1.06 20.84 10.51
CA ASP A 158 0.26 20.82 11.18
C ASP A 158 1.05 19.58 10.73
N GLU A 159 0.38 18.43 10.69
CA GLU A 159 0.89 17.19 10.14
C GLU A 159 -0.23 16.47 9.38
N ALA A 160 0.10 15.79 8.28
CA ALA A 160 -0.87 14.97 7.56
C ALA A 160 -0.18 13.78 6.89
N LEU A 161 -0.78 12.60 7.05
CA LEU A 161 -0.27 11.32 6.57
C LEU A 161 -1.38 10.53 5.88
N GLU A 162 -1.08 10.00 4.71
CA GLU A 162 -1.85 8.97 4.02
C GLU A 162 -1.31 7.60 4.48
N VAL A 163 -2.22 6.70 4.85
CA VAL A 163 -1.92 5.31 5.15
C VAL A 163 -1.93 4.56 3.81
N ILE A 164 -0.79 4.00 3.42
CA ILE A 164 -0.66 3.31 2.13
C ILE A 164 -1.10 1.86 2.29
N ASP A 165 -0.23 1.03 2.85
CA ASP A 165 -0.45 -0.41 3.00
C ASP A 165 0.31 -0.94 4.22
N LEU A 166 0.03 -2.19 4.58
CA LEU A 166 0.89 -2.95 5.48
C LEU A 166 2.28 -3.12 4.84
N LYS A 167 3.33 -2.98 5.64
CA LYS A 167 4.70 -3.21 5.18
C LYS A 167 4.84 -4.63 4.64
N LYS A 168 5.62 -4.76 3.57
CA LYS A 168 5.88 -6.04 2.90
C LYS A 168 6.34 -7.11 3.90
N GLY A 169 5.70 -8.29 3.84
CA GLY A 169 6.01 -9.42 4.72
C GLY A 169 5.20 -9.45 6.02
N LEU A 170 4.37 -8.43 6.29
CA LEU A 170 3.37 -8.48 7.34
C LEU A 170 2.04 -8.94 6.76
N GLU A 171 1.63 -10.16 7.12
CA GLU A 171 0.30 -10.66 6.82
C GLU A 171 -0.62 -10.37 8.01
N VAL A 172 -1.89 -10.04 7.73
CA VAL A 172 -2.91 -9.79 8.76
C VAL A 172 -2.98 -10.95 9.76
N ALA A 173 -2.86 -12.19 9.29
CA ALA A 173 -2.84 -13.38 10.13
C ALA A 173 -1.71 -13.37 11.19
N SER A 174 -0.59 -12.72 10.91
CA SER A 174 0.60 -12.69 11.77
C SER A 174 0.57 -11.57 12.81
N ILE A 175 -0.19 -10.49 12.54
CA ILE A 175 -0.29 -9.30 13.41
C ILE A 175 -1.63 -9.18 14.13
N GLY A 176 -2.59 -10.07 13.84
CA GLY A 176 -3.93 -10.02 14.39
C GLY A 176 -4.78 -8.97 13.68
N TYR A 177 -5.45 -8.10 14.44
CA TYR A 177 -6.27 -7.02 13.87
C TYR A 177 -5.45 -5.71 13.81
N PRO A 178 -4.93 -5.32 12.63
CA PRO A 178 -4.12 -4.11 12.47
C PRO A 178 -4.76 -2.85 13.07
N PRO A 179 -4.00 -2.00 13.79
CA PRO A 179 -4.53 -0.89 14.58
C PRO A 179 -5.14 0.25 13.74
N LEU A 180 -4.79 0.36 12.46
CA LEU A 180 -5.32 1.35 11.53
C LEU A 180 -6.17 0.70 10.44
N MET A 181 -6.70 -0.51 10.68
CA MET A 181 -7.60 -1.15 9.73
C MET A 181 -8.78 -0.19 9.45
N TYR A 182 -8.96 0.15 8.17
CA TYR A 182 -9.91 1.14 7.64
C TYR A 182 -9.54 2.62 7.78
N ILE A 183 -8.43 3.00 8.40
CA ILE A 183 -8.00 4.40 8.39
C ILE A 183 -7.18 4.66 7.12
N SER A 184 -7.65 5.56 6.27
CA SER A 184 -6.99 5.92 5.01
C SER A 184 -6.05 7.12 5.14
N SER A 185 -6.37 8.06 6.03
CA SER A 185 -5.50 9.20 6.32
C SER A 185 -5.70 9.74 7.73
N LEU A 186 -4.66 10.42 8.22
CA LEU A 186 -4.60 11.08 9.52
C LEU A 186 -4.16 12.51 9.30
N TYR A 187 -4.84 13.45 9.94
CA TYR A 187 -4.45 14.86 9.96
C TYR A 187 -4.38 15.36 11.40
N LYS A 188 -3.35 16.15 11.70
CA LYS A 188 -3.17 16.86 12.96
C LYS A 188 -3.38 18.34 12.72
N ASN A 189 -4.26 18.95 13.51
CA ASN A 189 -4.41 20.39 13.54
C ASN A 189 -4.68 20.83 14.98
N ASN A 190 -3.88 21.76 15.49
CA ASN A 190 -3.91 22.24 16.88
C ASN A 190 -3.80 21.10 17.89
N ASN A 191 -4.85 20.85 18.69
CA ASN A 191 -4.91 19.82 19.73
C ASN A 191 -5.83 18.66 19.35
N MET A 192 -6.06 18.46 18.06
CA MET A 192 -6.92 17.41 17.54
C MET A 192 -6.21 16.56 16.49
N ILE A 193 -6.66 15.31 16.35
CA ILE A 193 -6.42 14.46 15.18
C ILE A 193 -7.74 14.12 14.49
N PHE A 194 -7.68 14.07 13.17
CA PHE A 194 -8.79 13.76 12.27
C PHE A 194 -8.43 12.47 11.54
N LEU A 195 -9.16 11.41 11.85
CA LEU A 195 -8.95 10.08 11.27
C LEU A 195 -10.01 9.84 10.20
N PHE A 196 -9.58 9.64 8.97
CA PHE A 196 -10.48 9.32 7.87
C PHE A 196 -10.69 7.81 7.85
N VAL A 197 -11.85 7.38 8.33
CA VAL A 197 -12.23 5.97 8.42
C VAL A 197 -13.03 5.61 7.18
N HIS A 198 -12.47 4.78 6.31
CA HIS A 198 -13.20 4.14 5.22
C HIS A 198 -14.38 3.36 5.79
N LEU A 199 -15.56 3.55 5.22
CA LEU A 199 -16.74 2.82 5.60
C LEU A 199 -16.89 1.66 4.62
N PRO A 200 -16.46 0.44 4.95
CA PRO A 200 -16.67 -0.69 4.06
C PRO A 200 -18.17 -0.82 3.84
N HIS A 201 -18.59 -0.86 2.58
CA HIS A 201 -19.98 -1.12 2.24
C HIS A 201 -20.37 -2.50 2.79
N PRO A 202 -21.19 -2.59 3.85
CA PRO A 202 -21.52 -3.88 4.42
C PRO A 202 -22.39 -4.62 3.42
N PRO A 203 -22.13 -5.90 3.11
CA PRO A 203 -22.89 -6.66 2.10
C PRO A 203 -24.38 -6.82 2.41
N ASN A 204 -24.84 -6.37 3.59
CA ASN A 204 -26.21 -6.48 4.08
C ASN A 204 -26.82 -5.12 4.52
N GLN A 205 -26.20 -3.98 4.19
CA GLN A 205 -26.80 -2.69 4.52
C GLN A 205 -27.82 -2.32 3.44
N THR A 206 -29.11 -2.56 3.72
CA THR A 206 -30.16 -2.49 2.70
C THR A 206 -30.47 -1.09 2.14
N ASP A 207 -29.87 -0.02 2.67
CA ASP A 207 -30.01 1.36 2.16
C ASP A 207 -28.87 2.23 2.71
N PRO A 208 -27.66 2.17 2.11
CA PRO A 208 -26.57 3.05 2.50
C PRO A 208 -26.96 4.52 2.28
N LYS A 209 -26.70 5.38 3.26
CA LYS A 209 -27.14 6.79 3.22
C LYS A 209 -26.16 7.62 2.41
N GLY A 210 -26.49 7.92 1.16
CA GLY A 210 -25.67 8.74 0.27
C GLY A 210 -24.86 7.92 -0.75
N CYS A 211 -23.90 8.56 -1.41
CA CYS A 211 -23.10 7.89 -2.43
C CYS A 211 -22.12 6.86 -1.86
N LEU A 212 -21.81 5.85 -2.67
CA LEU A 212 -20.84 4.79 -2.41
C LEU A 212 -19.46 5.20 -2.90
N ASN A 213 -18.42 4.72 -2.21
CA ASN A 213 -17.04 4.90 -2.63
C ASN A 213 -16.78 4.09 -3.93
N PRO A 214 -16.22 4.67 -5.01
CA PRO A 214 -15.99 3.96 -6.26
C PRO A 214 -15.00 2.81 -6.12
N LYS A 215 -14.13 2.85 -5.10
CA LYS A 215 -13.21 1.75 -4.78
C LYS A 215 -13.96 0.48 -4.36
N ASP A 216 -15.19 0.61 -3.87
CA ASP A 216 -16.04 -0.51 -3.47
C ASP A 216 -16.99 -0.97 -4.59
N LEU A 217 -16.98 -0.28 -5.75
CA LEU A 217 -17.84 -0.59 -6.89
C LEU A 217 -17.14 -1.53 -7.88
N ASP A 218 -17.92 -2.37 -8.57
CA ASP A 218 -17.39 -3.17 -9.70
C ASP A 218 -16.86 -2.23 -10.80
N PRO A 219 -15.54 -2.26 -11.07
CA PRO A 219 -14.92 -1.33 -12.01
C PRO A 219 -15.38 -1.55 -13.45
N ASN A 220 -15.85 -2.73 -13.82
CA ASN A 220 -16.36 -3.00 -15.16
C ASN A 220 -17.76 -2.40 -15.33
N LYS A 221 -18.58 -2.45 -14.28
CA LYS A 221 -19.95 -1.93 -14.30
C LYS A 221 -20.01 -0.42 -14.14
N PHE A 222 -19.06 0.16 -13.41
CA PHE A 222 -19.03 1.57 -13.03
C PHE A 222 -17.74 2.30 -13.44
N ALA A 223 -17.13 1.89 -14.56
CA ALA A 223 -15.86 2.42 -15.06
C ALA A 223 -15.78 3.96 -15.03
N LYS A 224 -16.86 4.64 -15.45
CA LYS A 224 -16.94 6.12 -15.47
C LYS A 224 -16.73 6.79 -14.11
N TYR A 225 -16.88 6.07 -13.00
CA TYR A 225 -16.66 6.58 -11.64
C TYR A 225 -15.36 6.09 -11.02
N VAL A 226 -14.87 4.91 -11.42
CA VAL A 226 -13.59 4.37 -10.96
C VAL A 226 -12.42 5.15 -11.52
N ASP A 227 -12.52 5.61 -12.77
CA ASP A 227 -11.49 6.41 -13.43
C ASP A 227 -11.47 7.87 -12.95
N GLN A 228 -12.53 8.31 -12.28
CA GLN A 228 -12.55 9.63 -11.67
C GLN A 228 -11.66 9.57 -10.43
N LYS A 229 -10.57 10.34 -10.43
CA LYS A 229 -9.77 10.57 -9.23
C LYS A 229 -10.62 11.31 -8.20
N TRP A 230 -11.38 10.56 -7.41
CA TRP A 230 -12.09 11.03 -6.23
C TRP A 230 -11.07 11.16 -5.12
N ASP A 231 -10.06 12.00 -5.35
CA ASP A 231 -8.91 12.20 -4.48
C ASP A 231 -9.33 13.06 -3.28
N ILE A 232 -10.38 12.60 -2.58
CA ILE A 232 -11.06 13.30 -1.51
C ILE A 232 -10.09 13.53 -0.33
N ILE A 233 -9.11 12.63 -0.17
CA ILE A 233 -7.99 12.79 0.77
C ILE A 233 -7.14 14.02 0.42
N GLN A 234 -6.88 14.25 -0.87
CA GLN A 234 -6.10 15.40 -1.34
C GLN A 234 -6.92 16.71 -1.39
N SER A 235 -8.25 16.61 -1.32
CA SER A 235 -9.14 17.78 -1.33
C SER A 235 -9.48 18.30 0.07
N PHE A 236 -9.18 17.54 1.13
CA PHE A 236 -9.37 17.97 2.51
C PHE A 236 -8.33 19.02 2.92
N LYS A 237 -8.81 20.16 3.42
CA LYS A 237 -7.95 21.28 3.84
C LYS A 237 -8.44 21.93 5.11
N PHE A 238 -7.52 22.29 6.00
CA PHE A 238 -7.81 23.21 7.09
C PHE A 238 -7.89 24.65 6.56
N LEU A 239 -8.88 25.37 7.08
CA LEU A 239 -9.06 26.80 6.85
C LEU A 239 -7.93 27.51 7.62
N LYS A 240 -7.17 28.37 6.95
CA LYS A 240 -6.17 29.20 7.63
C LYS A 240 -6.92 30.18 8.54
N GLU A 241 -6.54 30.23 9.82
CA GLU A 241 -6.96 31.32 10.69
C GLU A 241 -6.53 32.64 10.03
N LYS A 242 -7.50 33.55 9.86
CA LYS A 242 -7.26 34.88 9.27
C LYS A 242 -6.67 35.82 10.30
#